data_AF-A0A3N5LIK7-F1
#
_entry.id   AF-A0A3N5LIK7-F1
#
_cell.length_a   1.000
_cell.length_b   1.000
_cell.length_c   1.000
_cell.angle_alpha   90.00
_cell.angle_beta   90.00
_cell.angle_gamma   90.00
#
_symmetry.space_group_name_H-M   'P 1'
#
loop_
_entity.id
_entity.type
_entity.pdbx_description
1 polymer ?
#
loop_
_entity_poly.entity_id
_entity_poly.type
_entity_poly.pdbx_seq_one_letter_code
_entity_poly.pdbx_strand_id
1 'polypeptide(L)' 'SGDQLDPAVERRYRESIDRHAPKTPPIGRIGRFDFYERAKLAFAVVMTGETAKYGNVILKKGVTPC' A
#
# COMPACT_ATOMS: atom_id res chain seq x y z
N SER A 1 3.70 -0.54 -23.84
CA SER A 1 2.29 -0.49 -23.38
C SER A 1 2.12 -1.44 -22.19
N GLY A 2 2.23 -0.95 -20.95
CA GLY A 2 2.26 -1.86 -19.79
C GLY A 2 2.22 -1.18 -18.43
N ASP A 3 1.82 0.08 -18.38
CA ASP A 3 1.86 0.95 -17.20
C ASP A 3 0.45 1.26 -16.68
N GLN A 4 -0.51 0.36 -16.94
CA GLN A 4 -1.88 0.54 -16.50
C GLN A 4 -2.06 -0.12 -15.13
N LEU A 5 -2.38 0.71 -14.14
CA LEU A 5 -2.72 0.27 -12.80
C LEU A 5 -4.00 -0.57 -12.87
N ASP A 6 -4.00 -1.77 -12.29
CA ASP A 6 -5.20 -2.58 -12.17
C ASP A 6 -6.08 -2.01 -11.03
N PRO A 7 -7.27 -1.45 -11.34
CA PRO A 7 -8.16 -0.92 -10.31
C PRO A 7 -8.68 -1.99 -9.35
N ALA A 8 -8.64 -3.27 -9.73
CA ALA A 8 -9.05 -4.38 -8.87
C ALA A 8 -8.09 -4.56 -7.68
N VAL A 9 -6.79 -4.31 -7.87
CA VAL A 9 -5.78 -4.43 -6.81
C VAL A 9 -6.04 -3.39 -5.71
N GLU A 10 -6.23 -2.14 -6.09
CA GLU A 10 -6.51 -1.06 -5.13
C GLU A 10 -7.83 -1.30 -4.39
N ARG A 11 -8.86 -1.80 -5.10
CA ARG A 11 -10.15 -2.14 -4.49
C ARG A 11 -10.03 -3.23 -3.43
N ARG A 12 -9.30 -4.31 -3.71
CA ARG A 12 -9.06 -5.40 -2.73
C ARG A 12 -8.34 -4.89 -1.48
N TYR A 13 -7.34 -4.03 -1.65
CA TYR A 13 -6.67 -3.42 -0.51
C TYR A 13 -7.61 -2.50 0.28
N ARG A 14 -8.44 -1.72 -0.41
CA ARG A 14 -9.42 -0.85 0.23
C ARG A 14 -10.45 -1.64 1.04
N GLU A 15 -11.00 -2.71 0.49
CA GLU A 15 -11.94 -3.61 1.20
C GLU A 15 -11.33 -4.18 2.49
N SER A 16 -10.06 -4.60 2.45
CA SER A 16 -9.37 -5.11 3.64
C SER A 16 -9.06 -4.02 4.67
N ILE A 17 -8.71 -2.81 4.22
CA ILE A 17 -8.46 -1.66 5.12
C ILE A 17 -9.75 -1.25 5.79
N ASP A 18 -10.83 -1.08 5.04
CA ASP A 18 -12.09 -0.53 5.56
C ASP A 18 -12.75 -1.47 6.58
N ARG A 19 -12.53 -2.79 6.45
CA ARG A 19 -12.94 -3.78 7.45
C ARG A 19 -12.33 -3.54 8.83
N HIS A 20 -11.09 -3.07 8.90
CA HIS A 20 -10.33 -2.94 10.16
C HIS A 20 -10.15 -1.49 10.61
N ALA A 21 -10.13 -0.54 9.68
CA ALA A 21 -9.87 0.87 9.92
C ALA A 21 -10.68 1.74 8.92
N PRO A 22 -12.01 1.82 9.06
CA PRO A 22 -12.89 2.52 8.11
C PRO A 22 -12.65 4.04 8.04
N LYS A 23 -11.97 4.61 9.05
CA LYS A 23 -11.59 6.04 9.08
C LYS A 23 -10.23 6.32 8.44
N THR A 24 -9.61 5.33 7.81
CA THR A 24 -8.30 5.51 7.15
C THR A 24 -8.45 6.44 5.95
N PRO A 25 -7.52 7.39 5.73
CA PRO A 25 -7.56 8.23 4.54
C PRO A 25 -7.49 7.40 3.23
N PRO A 26 -7.84 8.03 2.09
CA PRO A 26 -7.65 7.44 0.77
C PRO A 26 -6.20 6.98 0.54
N ILE A 27 -6.01 5.95 -0.30
CA ILE A 27 -4.65 5.49 -0.66
C ILE A 27 -3.96 6.61 -1.45
N GLY A 28 -2.84 7.09 -0.93
CA GLY A 28 -1.95 7.99 -1.66
C GLY A 28 -1.12 7.20 -2.67
N ARG A 29 -0.96 7.75 -3.89
CA ARG A 29 -0.07 7.20 -4.91
C ARG A 29 1.20 8.03 -4.98
N ILE A 30 2.35 7.37 -5.10
CA ILE A 30 3.66 8.01 -5.24
C ILE A 30 4.41 7.40 -6.42
N GLY A 31 5.39 8.13 -6.95
CA GLY A 31 6.23 7.65 -8.05
C GLY A 31 7.05 6.42 -7.65
N ARG A 32 7.44 5.60 -8.64
CA ARG A 32 8.21 4.37 -8.40
C ARG A 32 9.53 4.62 -7.66
N PHE A 33 10.22 5.72 -7.96
CA PHE A 33 11.50 6.05 -7.34
C PHE A 33 11.31 6.51 -5.90
N ASP A 34 10.31 7.35 -5.64
CA ASP A 34 9.94 7.77 -4.28
C ASP A 34 9.52 6.59 -3.41
N PHE A 35 8.85 5.59 -4.00
CA PHE A 35 8.49 4.36 -3.31
C PHE A 35 9.73 3.59 -2.86
N TYR A 36 10.74 3.45 -3.73
CA TYR A 36 11.98 2.77 -3.37
C TYR A 36 12.74 3.49 -2.27
N GLU A 37 12.87 4.81 -2.35
CA GLU A 37 13.52 5.58 -1.29
C GLU A 37 12.77 5.46 0.05
N ARG A 38 11.44 5.49 0.02
CA ARG A 38 10.64 5.33 1.23
C ARG A 38 10.67 3.90 1.77
N ALA A 39 10.73 2.89 0.92
CA ALA A 39 10.84 1.49 1.31
C ALA A 39 12.18 1.19 2.01
N LYS A 40 13.28 1.83 1.59
CA LYS A 40 14.59 1.72 2.27
C LYS A 40 14.56 2.26 3.71
N LEU A 41 13.71 3.24 3.97
CA LEU A 41 13.51 3.85 5.30
C LEU A 41 12.43 3.14 6.14
N ALA A 42 11.75 2.15 5.58
CA ALA A 42 10.72 1.42 6.29
C ALA A 42 11.34 0.54 7.40
N PHE A 43 10.59 0.35 8.49
CA PHE A 43 11.03 -0.50 9.59
C PHE A 43 11.28 -1.95 9.16
N ALA A 44 10.43 -2.46 8.27
CA ALA A 44 10.54 -3.79 7.69
C ALA A 44 9.88 -3.82 6.31
N VAL A 45 10.34 -4.75 5.48
CA VAL A 45 9.71 -5.10 4.21
C VAL A 45 9.28 -6.56 4.27
N VAL A 46 8.00 -6.81 4.00
CA VAL A 46 7.44 -8.16 3.94
C VAL A 46 7.29 -8.54 2.47
N MET A 47 8.07 -9.51 2.02
CA MET A 47 7.97 -10.05 0.67
C MET A 47 6.82 -11.05 0.60
N THR A 48 5.82 -10.76 -0.22
CA THR A 48 4.64 -11.61 -0.42
C THR A 48 4.74 -12.37 -1.75
N GLY A 49 3.85 -13.35 -1.97
CA GLY A 49 3.70 -14.04 -3.24
C GLY A 49 2.80 -13.31 -4.26
N GLU A 50 2.51 -12.03 -4.05
CA GLU A 50 1.68 -11.25 -4.96
C GLU A 50 2.39 -11.07 -6.31
N THR A 51 1.66 -11.32 -7.39
CA THR A 51 2.18 -11.21 -8.77
C THR A 51 1.61 -10.02 -9.52
N ALA A 52 0.59 -9.36 -8.96
CA ALA A 52 0.00 -8.17 -9.53
C ALA A 52 1.00 -7.00 -9.54
N LYS A 53 1.08 -6.32 -10.69
CA LYS A 53 1.87 -5.09 -10.81
C LYS A 53 1.24 -3.99 -9.96
N TYR A 54 2.09 -3.15 -9.36
CA TYR A 54 1.67 -2.09 -8.43
C TYR A 54 0.93 -2.61 -7.17
N GLY A 55 1.14 -3.87 -6.81
CA GLY A 55 0.63 -4.47 -5.58
C GLY A 55 1.35 -4.04 -4.30
N ASN A 56 2.35 -3.15 -4.37
CA ASN A 56 3.13 -2.75 -3.20
C ASN A 56 2.43 -1.64 -2.42
N VAL A 57 2.40 -1.75 -1.09
CA VAL A 57 1.81 -0.75 -0.18
C VAL A 57 2.75 -0.46 0.98
N ILE A 58 2.80 0.80 1.41
CA ILE A 58 3.52 1.22 2.62
C ILE A 58 2.49 1.56 3.68
N LEU A 59 2.60 0.90 4.83
CA LEU A 59 1.76 1.17 5.99
C LEU A 59 2.49 2.10 6.97
N LYS A 60 1.81 3.16 7.42
CA LYS A 60 2.29 4.02 8.49
C LYS A 60 1.53 3.69 9.77
N LYS A 61 2.22 3.11 10.75
CA LYS A 61 1.63 2.81 12.06
C LYS A 61 1.18 4.10 12.75
N GLY A 62 -0.08 4.13 13.21
CA GLY A 62 -0.63 5.22 14.03
C GLY A 62 -0.30 5.06 15.51
N VAL A 63 -0.91 5.88 16.35
CA VAL A 63 -0.81 5.76 17.81
C VAL A 63 -1.88 4.76 18.29
N THR A 64 -1.48 3.76 19.06
CA THR A 64 -2.44 2.86 19.71
C THR A 64 -3.00 3.57 20.95
N PRO A 65 -4.33 3.77 21.07
CA PRO A 65 -4.92 4.36 22.26
C PRO A 65 -4.70 3.43 23.47
N CYS A 66 -4.48 4.04 24.63
CA CYS A 66 -4.37 3.38 25.92
C CYS A 66 -5.73 2.91 26.44
#